data_AF-A0A954DI03-F1
#
_entry.id   AF-A0A954DI03-F1
#
_cell.length_a   1.000
_cell.length_b   1.000
_cell.length_c   1.000
_cell.angle_alpha   90.00
_cell.angle_beta   90.00
_cell.angle_gamma   90.00
#
_symmetry.space_group_name_H-M   'P 1'
#
loop_
_entity.id
_entity.type
_entity.pdbx_description
1 polymer ?
#
loop_
_entity_poly.entity_id
_entity_poly.type
_entity_poly.pdbx_seq_one_letter_code
_entity_poly.pdbx_strand_id
1 'polypeptide(L)'
;TLGVALDGKIWKHDGTAWSQLVLTPSPPLRYESAIAFDGTRILLYGGQGNTSALADFWAFDGVKWTQLSANAAPGLRRGHAMAYDSARNRLVLSGGTDMNGKFPTDTWEWDGTKWQQFSYGVGQRVWHKMAFDPVRKKVVMTGGAFNPVFYTDTQEWDGVTWVPTIGAGGPDRALGAMVWDSVTQRVLALGGTRKSGGYAGIHAYDPKAAAWIEVQSTIPGSGTVFGAAFDRKRGRTVISSDDVFGPTLGWYFHDGGPGTYTPFGGGCMGNKTAIPVLEAAAGSSPIRGATFGAQVSNVSGATAALLLTGFSNTAWGAVSLPLKVAGMNGCELLVSPDLMAVLPVNLQSGVAAFSVPIPSTIKTGLTYYQQAITLDPQASNGLGAMSNGSIAIIR
;
A
#
# COMPACT_ATOMS: atom_id res chain seq x y z
N THR A 1 10.03 -3.25 -3.73
CA THR A 1 9.34 -4.43 -3.16
C THR A 1 10.21 -5.64 -3.41
N LEU A 2 10.32 -6.55 -2.44
CA LEU A 2 11.01 -7.84 -2.63
C LEU A 2 9.95 -8.92 -2.80
N GLY A 3 10.12 -9.80 -3.78
CA GLY A 3 9.25 -10.94 -4.04
C GLY A 3 10.07 -12.23 -4.13
N VAL A 4 9.48 -13.34 -3.70
CA VAL A 4 10.07 -14.68 -3.88
C VAL A 4 9.25 -15.39 -4.95
N ALA A 5 9.91 -15.87 -6.00
CA ALA A 5 9.26 -16.58 -7.09
C ALA A 5 9.22 -18.09 -6.84
N LEU A 6 8.37 -18.81 -7.58
CA LEU A 6 8.17 -20.26 -7.48
C LEU A 6 9.43 -21.09 -7.80
N ASP A 7 10.43 -20.49 -8.44
CA ASP A 7 11.74 -21.09 -8.70
C ASP A 7 12.72 -20.98 -7.51
N GLY A 8 12.22 -20.50 -6.36
CA GLY A 8 12.96 -20.29 -5.11
C GLY A 8 14.05 -19.22 -5.21
N LYS A 9 14.04 -18.41 -6.27
CA LYS A 9 14.93 -17.25 -6.42
C LYS A 9 14.26 -16.00 -5.88
N ILE A 10 15.10 -15.06 -5.43
CA ILE A 10 14.63 -13.76 -4.97
C ILE A 10 14.65 -12.79 -6.12
N TRP A 11 13.60 -12.00 -6.20
CA TRP A 11 13.48 -10.91 -7.13
C TRP A 11 13.30 -9.60 -6.37
N LYS A 12 14.03 -8.57 -6.79
CA LYS A 12 13.93 -7.20 -6.27
C LYS A 12 13.32 -6.32 -7.33
N HIS A 13 12.24 -5.63 -6.96
CA HIS A 13 11.64 -4.56 -7.74
C HIS A 13 12.09 -3.21 -7.21
N ASP A 14 12.78 -2.43 -8.04
CA ASP A 14 13.25 -1.07 -7.71
C ASP A 14 12.18 0.01 -7.87
N GLY A 15 11.03 -0.34 -8.47
CA GLY A 15 9.96 0.59 -8.81
C GLY A 15 9.71 0.68 -10.31
N THR A 16 10.65 0.22 -11.12
CA THR A 16 10.59 0.22 -12.59
C THR A 16 10.85 -1.14 -13.21
N ALA A 17 11.71 -1.97 -12.61
CA ALA A 17 12.07 -3.27 -13.14
C ALA A 17 12.30 -4.30 -12.03
N TRP A 18 12.12 -5.57 -12.38
CA TRP A 18 12.50 -6.72 -11.58
C TRP A 18 13.92 -7.17 -11.93
N SER A 19 14.73 -7.43 -10.90
CA SER A 19 16.06 -8.03 -11.04
C SER A 19 16.21 -9.23 -10.09
N GLN A 20 16.86 -10.29 -10.55
CA GLN A 20 17.12 -11.46 -9.72
C GLN A 20 18.28 -11.18 -8.76
N LEU A 21 18.11 -11.49 -7.48
CA LEU A 21 19.18 -11.46 -6.48
C LEU A 21 19.72 -12.88 -6.29
N VAL A 22 20.99 -13.10 -6.64
CA VAL A 22 21.73 -14.32 -6.31
C VAL A 22 22.49 -14.08 -5.02
N LEU A 23 22.12 -14.78 -3.95
CA LEU A 23 22.69 -14.59 -2.62
C LEU A 23 23.35 -15.87 -2.12
N THR A 24 24.50 -15.74 -1.46
CA THR A 24 25.20 -16.85 -0.81
C THR A 24 25.54 -16.48 0.64
N PRO A 25 25.08 -17.26 1.65
CA PRO A 25 24.16 -18.40 1.55
C PRO A 25 22.72 -17.96 1.20
N SER A 26 21.88 -18.93 0.81
CA SER A 26 20.44 -18.74 0.55
C SER A 26 19.65 -19.91 1.12
N PRO A 27 18.39 -19.69 1.57
CA PRO A 27 17.49 -20.77 1.93
C PRO A 27 17.33 -21.75 0.77
N PRO A 28 17.23 -23.07 1.02
CA PRO A 28 16.93 -24.04 -0.03
C PRO A 28 15.57 -23.77 -0.68
N LEU A 29 15.43 -24.25 -1.94
CA LEU A 29 14.20 -24.17 -2.71
C LEU A 29 13.02 -24.76 -1.93
N ARG A 30 11.89 -24.03 -1.92
CA ARG A 30 10.69 -24.39 -1.16
C ARG A 30 9.45 -23.73 -1.74
N TYR A 31 8.29 -24.34 -1.47
CA TYR A 31 6.97 -23.73 -1.65
C TYR A 31 6.17 -23.82 -0.35
N GLU A 32 5.03 -23.13 -0.25
CA GLU A 32 4.17 -23.14 0.94
C GLU A 32 4.87 -22.75 2.26
N SER A 33 6.02 -22.08 2.18
CA SER A 33 6.66 -21.39 3.30
C SER A 33 5.89 -20.12 3.65
N ALA A 34 6.05 -19.64 4.88
CA ALA A 34 5.54 -18.34 5.27
C ALA A 34 6.68 -17.31 5.34
N ILE A 35 6.37 -16.06 5.01
CA ILE A 35 7.27 -14.92 5.20
C ILE A 35 6.57 -13.80 5.97
N ALA A 36 7.34 -13.01 6.72
CA ALA A 36 6.87 -11.79 7.38
C ALA A 36 7.99 -10.74 7.42
N PHE A 37 7.64 -9.46 7.42
CA PHE A 37 8.59 -8.36 7.59
C PHE A 37 8.51 -7.83 9.01
N ASP A 38 9.64 -7.83 9.73
CA ASP A 38 9.70 -7.39 11.15
C ASP A 38 9.94 -5.87 11.31
N GLY A 39 9.93 -5.12 10.20
CA GLY A 39 10.30 -3.70 10.17
C GLY A 39 11.74 -3.46 9.73
N THR A 40 12.61 -4.48 9.84
CA THR A 40 14.02 -4.41 9.43
C THR A 40 14.42 -5.53 8.48
N ARG A 41 13.89 -6.74 8.69
CA ARG A 41 14.27 -7.97 8.00
C ARG A 41 13.04 -8.70 7.46
N ILE A 42 13.25 -9.48 6.39
CA ILE A 42 12.28 -10.50 5.98
C ILE A 42 12.62 -11.79 6.72
N LEU A 43 11.66 -12.32 7.46
CA LEU A 43 11.73 -13.58 8.17
C LEU A 43 11.00 -14.65 7.36
N LEU A 44 11.63 -15.81 7.20
CA LEU A 44 11.10 -16.95 6.43
C LEU A 44 11.17 -18.21 7.29
N TYR A 45 10.07 -18.95 7.39
CA TYR A 45 10.02 -20.20 8.15
C TYR A 45 9.42 -21.35 7.32
N GLY A 46 10.03 -22.53 7.47
CA GLY A 46 9.48 -23.81 7.01
C GLY A 46 9.14 -23.84 5.52
N GLY A 47 8.03 -24.50 5.19
CA GLY A 47 7.60 -24.78 3.82
C GLY A 47 7.94 -26.20 3.38
N GLN A 48 7.72 -26.52 2.12
CA GLN A 48 7.97 -27.82 1.53
C GLN A 48 9.17 -27.73 0.58
N GLY A 49 10.25 -28.43 0.91
CA GLY A 49 11.37 -28.65 0.00
C GLY A 49 11.13 -29.87 -0.90
N ASN A 50 12.17 -30.30 -1.62
CA ASN A 50 12.08 -31.39 -2.59
C ASN A 50 11.64 -32.73 -1.99
N THR A 51 12.15 -33.06 -0.81
CA THR A 51 11.89 -34.35 -0.15
C THR A 51 11.08 -34.23 1.11
N SER A 52 11.10 -33.06 1.77
CA SER A 52 10.40 -32.90 3.05
C SER A 52 9.93 -31.49 3.39
N ALA A 53 8.94 -31.43 4.28
CA ALA A 53 8.62 -30.21 4.99
C ALA A 53 9.85 -29.75 5.80
N LEU A 54 10.09 -28.44 5.83
CA LEU A 54 11.24 -27.82 6.47
C LEU A 54 10.84 -27.20 7.80
N ALA A 55 11.81 -27.04 8.70
CA ALA A 55 11.69 -26.37 9.99
C ALA A 55 12.78 -25.32 10.20
N ASP A 56 13.48 -24.94 9.13
CA ASP A 56 14.53 -23.95 9.15
C ASP A 56 13.95 -22.53 9.19
N PHE A 57 14.70 -21.63 9.82
CA PHE A 57 14.31 -20.24 10.02
C PHE A 57 15.40 -19.33 9.47
N TRP A 58 15.02 -18.39 8.62
CA TRP A 58 15.94 -17.53 7.90
C TRP A 58 15.55 -16.07 8.02
N ALA A 59 16.55 -15.19 8.08
CA ALA A 59 16.36 -13.75 8.04
C ALA A 59 17.16 -13.12 6.90
N PHE A 60 16.51 -12.25 6.15
CA PHE A 60 17.13 -11.44 5.11
C PHE A 60 17.21 -10.00 5.59
N ASP A 61 18.43 -9.45 5.66
CA ASP A 61 18.71 -8.09 6.14
C ASP A 61 18.66 -7.02 5.02
N GLY A 62 18.25 -7.40 3.82
CA GLY A 62 18.30 -6.55 2.63
C GLY A 62 19.55 -6.75 1.77
N VAL A 63 20.57 -7.44 2.31
CA VAL A 63 21.85 -7.74 1.64
C VAL A 63 22.08 -9.24 1.53
N LYS A 64 21.88 -10.01 2.61
CA LYS A 64 22.15 -11.45 2.66
C LYS A 64 21.15 -12.20 3.53
N TRP A 65 21.03 -13.50 3.29
CA TRP A 65 20.34 -14.40 4.21
C TRP A 65 21.25 -14.86 5.31
N THR A 66 20.69 -14.96 6.51
CA THR A 66 21.30 -15.60 7.67
C THR A 66 20.30 -16.59 8.24
N GLN A 67 20.72 -17.84 8.42
CA GLN A 67 19.89 -18.83 9.10
C GLN A 67 19.86 -18.48 10.60
N LEU A 68 18.66 -18.23 11.13
CA LEU A 68 18.45 -17.98 12.55
C LEU A 68 18.34 -19.35 13.26
N SER A 69 19.26 -19.62 14.19
CA SER A 69 19.38 -20.81 15.08
C SER A 69 18.41 -22.00 14.83
N ALA A 70 18.97 -23.18 14.52
CA ALA A 70 18.25 -24.40 14.12
C ALA A 70 17.45 -25.16 15.22
N ASN A 71 17.08 -24.52 16.33
CA ASN A 71 16.39 -25.22 17.42
C ASN A 71 14.93 -25.58 17.06
N ALA A 72 14.54 -26.81 17.43
CA ALA A 72 13.44 -27.63 16.89
C ALA A 72 11.98 -27.16 17.11
N ALA A 73 11.75 -25.84 17.18
CA ALA A 73 10.44 -25.23 17.28
C ALA A 73 10.30 -24.14 16.20
N PRO A 74 9.12 -23.94 15.59
CA PRO A 74 7.85 -24.68 15.69
C PRO A 74 7.80 -26.12 15.10
N GLY A 75 8.90 -26.64 14.57
CA GLY A 75 8.96 -27.97 13.93
C GLY A 75 8.53 -27.96 12.46
N LEU A 76 8.54 -29.14 11.82
CA LEU A 76 8.28 -29.27 10.38
C LEU A 76 6.86 -28.83 10.03
N ARG A 77 6.70 -27.85 9.14
CA ARG A 77 5.36 -27.41 8.68
C ARG A 77 5.39 -26.70 7.33
N ARG A 78 4.36 -26.94 6.54
CA ARG A 78 4.04 -26.20 5.30
C ARG A 78 2.60 -25.69 5.32
N GLY A 79 2.33 -24.67 4.50
CA GLY A 79 0.99 -24.08 4.37
C GLY A 79 0.51 -23.38 5.64
N HIS A 80 1.41 -23.07 6.56
CA HIS A 80 1.13 -22.28 7.75
C HIS A 80 1.13 -20.77 7.39
N ALA A 81 0.67 -19.93 8.31
CA ALA A 81 0.73 -18.49 8.15
C ALA A 81 1.70 -17.86 9.16
N MET A 82 2.23 -16.68 8.82
CA MET A 82 2.96 -15.83 9.75
C MET A 82 2.52 -14.37 9.63
N ALA A 83 2.58 -13.63 10.74
CA ALA A 83 2.45 -12.18 10.76
C ALA A 83 3.30 -11.58 11.88
N TYR A 84 3.83 -10.39 11.66
CA TYR A 84 4.60 -9.67 12.68
C TYR A 84 3.71 -8.70 13.45
N ASP A 85 3.53 -8.97 14.74
CA ASP A 85 2.93 -8.05 15.69
C ASP A 85 3.98 -7.02 16.11
N SER A 86 3.92 -5.85 15.47
CA SER A 86 4.86 -4.76 15.73
C SER A 86 4.56 -4.01 17.04
N ALA A 87 3.40 -4.22 17.67
CA ALA A 87 3.11 -3.63 18.97
C ALA A 87 3.81 -4.37 20.11
N ARG A 88 4.02 -5.68 19.96
CA ARG A 88 4.69 -6.55 20.96
C ARG A 88 6.10 -7.00 20.52
N ASN A 89 6.52 -6.67 19.30
CA ASN A 89 7.72 -7.19 18.66
C ASN A 89 7.73 -8.73 18.69
N ARG A 90 6.68 -9.33 18.13
CA ARG A 90 6.49 -10.79 18.09
C ARG A 90 6.16 -11.23 16.68
N LEU A 91 6.90 -12.22 16.17
CA LEU A 91 6.47 -12.95 14.98
C LEU A 91 5.52 -14.05 15.42
N VAL A 92 4.28 -14.01 14.94
CA VAL A 92 3.24 -15.01 15.24
C VAL A 92 3.17 -16.01 14.09
N LEU A 93 3.17 -17.29 14.41
CA LEU A 93 3.04 -18.42 13.48
C LEU A 93 1.93 -19.36 13.96
N SER A 94 1.08 -19.84 13.06
CA SER A 94 0.05 -20.82 13.41
C SER A 94 -0.33 -21.75 12.25
N GLY A 95 -0.83 -22.93 12.61
CA GLY A 95 -1.41 -23.92 11.70
C GLY A 95 -0.40 -24.58 10.75
N GLY A 96 -0.91 -24.99 9.59
CA GLY A 96 -0.16 -25.75 8.58
C GLY A 96 -0.34 -27.26 8.73
N THR A 97 0.51 -28.01 8.05
CA THR A 97 0.58 -29.47 8.15
C THR A 97 2.03 -29.95 8.08
N ASP A 98 2.32 -31.08 8.71
CA ASP A 98 3.56 -31.82 8.51
C ASP A 98 3.40 -32.88 7.40
N MET A 99 4.48 -33.63 7.12
CA MET A 99 4.44 -34.68 6.10
C MET A 99 3.66 -35.94 6.49
N ASN A 100 3.39 -36.13 7.78
CA ASN A 100 2.68 -37.30 8.29
C ASN A 100 1.17 -37.07 8.35
N GLY A 101 0.68 -35.96 7.77
CA GLY A 101 -0.72 -35.57 7.78
C GLY A 101 -1.19 -35.03 9.13
N LYS A 102 -0.28 -34.68 10.05
CA LYS A 102 -0.62 -33.96 11.27
C LYS A 102 -0.92 -32.51 10.89
N PHE A 103 -1.96 -31.95 11.50
CA PHE A 103 -2.30 -30.53 11.42
C PHE A 103 -2.07 -29.91 12.80
N PRO A 104 -0.90 -29.29 13.02
CA PRO A 104 -0.62 -28.62 14.28
C PRO A 104 -1.67 -27.54 14.53
N THR A 105 -2.30 -27.58 15.71
CA THR A 105 -3.25 -26.57 16.18
C THR A 105 -2.58 -25.59 17.14
N ASP A 106 -1.25 -25.57 17.17
CA ASP A 106 -0.48 -24.71 18.03
C ASP A 106 -0.27 -23.32 17.41
N THR A 107 -0.07 -22.34 18.27
CA THR A 107 0.46 -21.02 17.90
C THR A 107 1.83 -20.85 18.52
N TRP A 108 2.71 -20.20 17.79
CA TRP A 108 4.06 -19.93 18.22
C TRP A 108 4.37 -18.45 18.08
N GLU A 109 5.05 -17.88 19.07
CA GLU A 109 5.58 -16.53 19.00
C GLU A 109 7.10 -16.55 19.07
N TRP A 110 7.76 -15.78 18.22
CA TRP A 110 9.19 -15.53 18.31
C TRP A 110 9.45 -14.12 18.83
N ASP A 111 10.29 -14.02 19.87
CA ASP A 111 10.56 -12.78 20.60
C ASP A 111 11.78 -11.98 20.12
N GLY A 112 12.43 -12.44 19.06
CA GLY A 112 13.75 -11.94 18.63
C GLY A 112 14.89 -12.90 18.94
N THR A 113 14.67 -13.85 19.85
CA THR A 113 15.71 -14.77 20.35
C THR A 113 15.25 -16.21 20.40
N LYS A 114 14.00 -16.47 20.80
CA LYS A 114 13.46 -17.83 20.97
C LYS A 114 11.99 -17.91 20.60
N TRP A 115 11.56 -19.13 20.30
CA TRP A 115 10.17 -19.49 20.09
C TRP A 115 9.49 -19.84 21.41
N GLN A 116 8.25 -19.38 21.59
CA GLN A 116 7.36 -19.74 22.68
C GLN A 116 6.08 -20.36 22.11
N GLN A 117 5.69 -21.52 22.64
CA GLN A 117 4.46 -22.21 22.23
C GLN A 117 3.26 -21.74 23.04
N PHE A 118 2.12 -21.65 22.38
CA PHE A 118 0.79 -21.44 22.94
C PHE A 118 -0.10 -22.62 22.54
N SER A 119 -0.83 -23.18 23.51
CA SER A 119 -1.59 -24.43 23.35
C SER A 119 -2.82 -24.32 22.45
N TYR A 120 -3.28 -23.09 22.17
CA TYR A 120 -4.46 -22.82 21.35
C TYR A 120 -4.05 -22.06 20.10
N GLY A 121 -4.42 -22.60 18.95
CA GLY A 121 -4.24 -21.97 17.65
C GLY A 121 -5.54 -21.94 16.86
N VAL A 122 -5.43 -21.64 15.58
CA VAL A 122 -6.57 -21.39 14.68
C VAL A 122 -7.39 -22.64 14.30
N GLY A 123 -7.18 -23.78 14.99
CA GLY A 123 -7.70 -25.09 14.61
C GLY A 123 -6.87 -25.76 13.50
N GLN A 124 -7.31 -26.96 13.08
CA GLN A 124 -6.63 -27.73 12.03
C GLN A 124 -6.90 -27.09 10.67
N ARG A 125 -5.90 -26.43 10.06
CA ARG A 125 -6.03 -25.83 8.72
C ARG A 125 -4.69 -25.54 8.06
N VAL A 126 -4.68 -25.54 6.73
CA VAL A 126 -3.58 -25.07 5.88
C VAL A 126 -4.02 -23.89 5.01
N TRP A 127 -3.06 -23.18 4.45
CA TRP A 127 -3.19 -22.13 3.44
C TRP A 127 -4.02 -20.90 3.81
N HIS A 128 -4.42 -20.77 5.07
CA HIS A 128 -4.90 -19.53 5.65
C HIS A 128 -3.80 -18.45 5.59
N LYS A 129 -4.19 -17.20 5.85
CA LYS A 129 -3.26 -16.06 5.90
C LYS A 129 -3.49 -15.24 7.14
N MET A 130 -2.48 -14.46 7.49
CA MET A 130 -2.49 -13.57 8.64
C MET A 130 -1.97 -12.20 8.23
N ALA A 131 -2.54 -11.14 8.81
CA ALA A 131 -2.01 -9.79 8.74
C ALA A 131 -2.18 -9.09 10.09
N PHE A 132 -1.23 -8.25 10.46
CA PHE A 132 -1.30 -7.48 11.69
C PHE A 132 -2.04 -6.16 11.45
N ASP A 133 -3.05 -5.90 12.28
CA ASP A 133 -3.71 -4.61 12.39
C ASP A 133 -3.03 -3.79 13.50
N PRO A 134 -2.18 -2.79 13.16
CA PRO A 134 -1.47 -1.99 14.13
C PRO A 134 -2.36 -0.97 14.87
N VAL A 135 -3.55 -0.66 14.36
CA VAL A 135 -4.47 0.28 15.02
C VAL A 135 -5.13 -0.41 16.21
N ARG A 136 -5.56 -1.67 16.02
CA ARG A 136 -6.23 -2.48 17.04
C ARG A 136 -5.28 -3.39 17.82
N LYS A 137 -4.03 -3.52 17.35
CA LYS A 137 -2.99 -4.39 17.90
C LYS A 137 -3.44 -5.86 17.92
N LYS A 138 -3.95 -6.33 16.78
CA LYS A 138 -4.46 -7.70 16.60
C LYS A 138 -3.84 -8.33 15.36
N VAL A 139 -3.48 -9.61 15.43
CA VAL A 139 -3.23 -10.38 14.20
C VAL A 139 -4.56 -10.95 13.73
N VAL A 140 -4.99 -10.59 12.53
CA VAL A 140 -6.22 -11.07 11.91
C VAL A 140 -5.90 -12.28 11.04
N MET A 141 -6.66 -13.36 11.19
CA MET A 141 -6.59 -14.58 10.40
C MET A 141 -7.94 -14.86 9.77
N THR A 142 -7.96 -15.25 8.50
CA THR A 142 -9.18 -15.78 7.86
C THR A 142 -8.86 -16.92 6.89
N GLY A 143 -9.85 -17.78 6.69
CA GLY A 143 -9.85 -18.77 5.62
C GLY A 143 -8.95 -19.98 5.86
N GLY A 144 -8.41 -20.50 4.78
CA GLY A 144 -7.69 -21.77 4.75
C GLY A 144 -8.62 -22.98 4.56
N ALA A 145 -8.02 -24.16 4.53
CA ALA A 145 -8.73 -25.41 4.28
C ALA A 145 -8.29 -26.54 5.21
N PHE A 146 -9.23 -27.43 5.49
CA PHE A 146 -9.02 -28.75 6.08
C PHE A 146 -10.00 -29.70 5.41
N ASN A 147 -9.48 -30.48 4.44
CA ASN A 147 -10.27 -31.23 3.46
C ASN A 147 -11.46 -31.98 4.10
N PRO A 148 -12.71 -31.79 3.62
CA PRO A 148 -13.14 -31.02 2.44
C PRO A 148 -13.58 -29.57 2.71
N VAL A 149 -13.31 -29.03 3.90
CA VAL A 149 -13.84 -27.75 4.36
C VAL A 149 -12.92 -26.59 3.94
N PHE A 150 -13.49 -25.61 3.25
CA PHE A 150 -12.93 -24.27 3.13
C PHE A 150 -13.52 -23.40 4.22
N TYR A 151 -12.67 -22.84 5.07
CA TYR A 151 -13.11 -22.05 6.19
C TYR A 151 -13.49 -20.64 5.77
N THR A 152 -14.49 -20.08 6.45
CA THR A 152 -14.98 -18.71 6.28
C THR A 152 -14.95 -17.92 7.59
N ASP A 153 -14.39 -18.50 8.65
CA ASP A 153 -14.25 -17.84 9.94
C ASP A 153 -13.12 -16.81 9.91
N THR A 154 -13.25 -15.82 10.79
CA THR A 154 -12.19 -14.86 11.10
C THR A 154 -11.91 -14.91 12.58
N GLN A 155 -10.62 -14.98 12.93
CA GLN A 155 -10.15 -14.99 14.30
C GLN A 155 -9.07 -13.93 14.47
N GLU A 156 -8.99 -13.38 15.68
CA GLU A 156 -8.02 -12.35 16.05
C GLU A 156 -7.16 -12.79 17.21
N TRP A 157 -5.84 -12.74 17.02
CA TRP A 157 -4.88 -12.95 18.08
C TRP A 157 -4.68 -11.66 18.88
N ASP A 158 -4.81 -11.75 20.20
CA ASP A 158 -4.62 -10.62 21.12
C ASP A 158 -3.28 -10.64 21.88
N GLY A 159 -2.42 -11.62 21.59
CA GLY A 159 -1.19 -11.87 22.34
C GLY A 159 -1.31 -12.95 23.39
N VAL A 160 -2.51 -13.48 23.64
CA VAL A 160 -2.79 -14.54 24.62
C VAL A 160 -3.60 -15.66 23.99
N THR A 161 -4.67 -15.33 23.26
CA THR A 161 -5.58 -16.30 22.64
C THR A 161 -6.11 -15.79 21.29
N TRP A 162 -6.57 -16.74 20.47
CA TRP A 162 -7.39 -16.44 19.30
C TRP A 162 -8.83 -16.19 19.74
N VAL A 163 -9.36 -15.03 19.38
CA VAL A 163 -10.75 -14.62 19.64
C VAL A 163 -11.52 -14.73 18.33
N PRO A 164 -12.57 -15.58 18.23
CA PRO A 164 -13.43 -15.63 17.07
C PRO A 164 -14.19 -14.31 16.92
N THR A 165 -14.09 -13.66 15.75
CA THR A 165 -14.81 -12.40 15.46
C THR A 165 -15.89 -12.59 14.40
N ILE A 166 -15.69 -13.50 13.46
CA ILE A 166 -16.70 -13.89 12.47
C ILE A 166 -16.81 -15.42 12.48
N GLY A 167 -18.02 -15.94 12.72
CA GLY A 167 -18.30 -17.37 12.72
C GLY A 167 -18.34 -17.96 11.31
N ALA A 168 -19.41 -17.71 10.56
CA ALA A 168 -19.52 -18.02 9.14
C ALA A 168 -19.92 -16.74 8.38
N GLY A 169 -19.18 -16.38 7.33
CA GLY A 169 -19.47 -15.17 6.54
C GLY A 169 -18.25 -14.43 6.01
N GLY A 170 -17.03 -14.82 6.40
CA GLY A 170 -15.82 -14.40 5.72
C GLY A 170 -15.65 -15.08 4.37
N PRO A 171 -14.67 -14.63 3.57
CA PRO A 171 -14.42 -15.20 2.26
C PRO A 171 -13.85 -16.62 2.36
N ASP A 172 -14.43 -17.56 1.62
CA ASP A 172 -14.14 -19.01 1.58
C ASP A 172 -12.85 -19.34 0.80
N ARG A 173 -11.75 -18.67 1.16
CA ARG A 173 -10.50 -18.71 0.38
C ARG A 173 -9.39 -19.48 1.11
N ALA A 174 -8.64 -20.28 0.35
CA ALA A 174 -7.31 -20.78 0.68
C ALA A 174 -6.27 -20.14 -0.26
N LEU A 175 -4.97 -20.23 0.04
CA LEU A 175 -3.88 -19.85 -0.86
C LEU A 175 -3.87 -18.38 -1.34
N GLY A 176 -4.69 -17.50 -0.77
CA GLY A 176 -4.67 -16.07 -1.07
C GLY A 176 -3.55 -15.33 -0.36
N ALA A 177 -3.62 -14.00 -0.33
CA ALA A 177 -2.74 -13.14 0.45
C ALA A 177 -3.54 -12.28 1.44
N MET A 178 -2.88 -11.85 2.53
CA MET A 178 -3.43 -10.83 3.41
C MET A 178 -2.40 -9.74 3.67
N VAL A 179 -2.85 -8.49 3.63
CA VAL A 179 -2.00 -7.32 3.89
C VAL A 179 -2.72 -6.30 4.76
N TRP A 180 -1.95 -5.53 5.52
CA TRP A 180 -2.45 -4.31 6.14
C TRP A 180 -2.29 -3.14 5.15
N ASP A 181 -3.41 -2.53 4.78
CA ASP A 181 -3.43 -1.27 4.05
C ASP A 181 -3.39 -0.12 5.05
N SER A 182 -2.23 0.55 5.13
CA SER A 182 -2.06 1.66 6.07
C SER A 182 -2.75 2.96 5.63
N VAL A 183 -3.20 3.06 4.38
CA VAL A 183 -3.93 4.23 3.86
C VAL A 183 -5.40 4.14 4.27
N THR A 184 -6.03 2.99 4.03
CA THR A 184 -7.43 2.77 4.44
C THR A 184 -7.59 2.29 5.88
N GLN A 185 -6.49 1.91 6.53
CA GLN A 185 -6.47 1.30 7.86
C GLN A 185 -7.33 0.03 7.93
N ARG A 186 -7.18 -0.83 6.92
CA ARG A 186 -7.92 -2.08 6.82
C ARG A 186 -7.00 -3.25 6.53
N VAL A 187 -7.38 -4.41 7.04
CA VAL A 187 -6.82 -5.68 6.57
C VAL A 187 -7.51 -6.07 5.29
N LEU A 188 -6.74 -6.35 4.25
CA LEU A 188 -7.23 -6.82 2.96
C LEU A 188 -6.95 -8.31 2.80
N ALA A 189 -7.92 -9.06 2.29
CA ALA A 189 -7.77 -10.45 1.86
C ALA A 189 -7.90 -10.51 0.33
N LEU A 190 -6.89 -11.06 -0.35
CA LEU A 190 -6.73 -10.99 -1.80
C LEU A 190 -6.72 -12.38 -2.42
N GLY A 191 -7.58 -12.56 -3.43
CA GLY A 191 -7.72 -13.76 -4.26
C GLY A 191 -7.66 -15.08 -3.50
N GLY A 192 -6.85 -16.02 -3.98
CA GLY A 192 -6.77 -17.39 -3.49
C GLY A 192 -7.67 -18.37 -4.25
N THR A 193 -7.85 -19.56 -3.71
CA THR A 193 -8.72 -20.59 -4.28
C THR A 193 -9.94 -20.80 -3.39
N ARG A 194 -11.10 -20.97 -4.03
CA ARG A 194 -12.36 -21.39 -3.43
C ARG A 194 -12.66 -22.82 -3.83
N LYS A 195 -13.70 -23.41 -3.24
CA LYS A 195 -14.22 -24.72 -3.69
C LYS A 195 -14.62 -24.72 -5.18
N SER A 196 -15.07 -23.58 -5.69
CA SER A 196 -15.48 -23.39 -7.08
C SER A 196 -14.33 -23.15 -8.06
N GLY A 197 -13.08 -22.99 -7.58
CA GLY A 197 -11.91 -22.72 -8.42
C GLY A 197 -11.11 -21.48 -7.98
N GLY A 198 -10.26 -20.98 -8.88
CA GLY A 198 -9.47 -19.76 -8.66
C GLY A 198 -10.36 -18.54 -8.37
N TYR A 199 -9.87 -17.67 -7.50
CA TYR A 199 -10.56 -16.46 -7.08
C TYR A 199 -9.58 -15.28 -7.07
N ALA A 200 -10.02 -14.16 -7.63
CA ALA A 200 -9.21 -12.95 -7.78
C ALA A 200 -9.83 -11.72 -7.10
N GLY A 201 -10.84 -11.90 -6.25
CA GLY A 201 -11.49 -10.78 -5.57
C GLY A 201 -10.76 -10.34 -4.30
N ILE A 202 -10.92 -9.06 -3.97
CA ILE A 202 -10.31 -8.40 -2.81
C ILE A 202 -11.43 -8.02 -1.84
N HIS A 203 -11.22 -8.34 -0.57
CA HIS A 203 -12.14 -7.98 0.50
C HIS A 203 -11.41 -7.20 1.57
N ALA A 204 -12.07 -6.19 2.12
CA ALA A 204 -11.59 -5.41 3.24
C ALA A 204 -12.31 -5.81 4.52
N TYR A 205 -11.56 -5.99 5.59
CA TYR A 205 -12.09 -6.36 6.90
C TYR A 205 -12.64 -5.13 7.62
N ASP A 206 -13.91 -5.18 8.03
CA ASP A 206 -14.52 -4.23 8.95
C ASP A 206 -14.72 -4.88 10.33
N PRO A 207 -13.87 -4.56 11.31
CA PRO A 207 -13.96 -5.12 12.65
C PRO A 207 -15.18 -4.62 13.43
N LYS A 208 -15.72 -3.44 13.12
CA LYS A 208 -16.90 -2.91 13.83
C LYS A 208 -18.18 -3.61 13.39
N ALA A 209 -18.26 -3.90 12.09
CA ALA A 209 -19.37 -4.66 11.52
C ALA A 209 -19.19 -6.18 11.68
N ALA A 210 -18.02 -6.65 12.14
CA ALA A 210 -17.62 -8.05 12.12
C ALA A 210 -17.90 -8.69 10.74
N ALA A 211 -17.45 -8.01 9.68
CA ALA A 211 -17.78 -8.39 8.32
C ALA A 211 -16.60 -8.17 7.36
N TRP A 212 -16.63 -8.89 6.24
CA TRP A 212 -15.76 -8.63 5.09
C TRP A 212 -16.57 -7.94 4.00
N ILE A 213 -16.05 -6.83 3.49
CA ILE A 213 -16.67 -6.05 2.42
C ILE A 213 -15.92 -6.34 1.14
N GLU A 214 -16.59 -6.81 0.09
CA GLU A 214 -15.96 -6.93 -1.24
C GLU A 214 -15.68 -5.52 -1.77
N VAL A 215 -14.41 -5.24 -2.03
CA VAL A 215 -13.95 -3.94 -2.58
C VAL A 215 -13.57 -4.04 -4.05
N GLN A 216 -13.30 -5.25 -4.53
CA GLN A 216 -13.03 -5.55 -5.93
C GLN A 216 -13.41 -7.00 -6.22
N SER A 217 -14.23 -7.24 -7.23
CA SER A 217 -14.72 -8.58 -7.57
C SER A 217 -13.73 -9.40 -8.40
N THR A 218 -12.89 -8.75 -9.22
CA THR A 218 -11.88 -9.40 -10.08
C THR A 218 -10.61 -8.56 -10.21
N ILE A 219 -9.47 -9.21 -10.42
CA ILE A 219 -8.21 -8.55 -10.83
C ILE A 219 -8.00 -8.85 -12.32
N PRO A 220 -7.97 -7.84 -13.19
CA PRO A 220 -7.83 -8.05 -14.63
C PRO A 220 -6.56 -8.81 -14.99
N GLY A 221 -6.71 -9.87 -15.80
CA GLY A 221 -5.59 -10.68 -16.30
C GLY A 221 -5.01 -11.69 -15.31
N SER A 222 -5.72 -11.99 -14.22
CA SER A 222 -5.33 -13.03 -13.24
C SER A 222 -6.47 -14.00 -12.95
N GLY A 223 -6.19 -15.30 -13.05
CA GLY A 223 -7.04 -16.38 -12.57
C GLY A 223 -6.99 -16.55 -11.04
N THR A 224 -5.81 -16.37 -10.43
CA THR A 224 -5.62 -16.50 -8.98
C THR A 224 -4.54 -15.58 -8.41
N VAL A 225 -4.76 -15.00 -7.23
CA VAL A 225 -3.71 -14.31 -6.45
C VAL A 225 -3.12 -15.22 -5.39
N PHE A 226 -1.78 -15.29 -5.35
CA PHE A 226 -1.05 -16.07 -4.34
C PHE A 226 -0.15 -15.23 -3.43
N GLY A 227 0.17 -13.99 -3.82
CA GLY A 227 1.05 -13.12 -3.06
C GLY A 227 0.65 -11.65 -3.18
N ALA A 228 0.85 -10.91 -2.10
CA ALA A 228 0.65 -9.47 -2.08
C ALA A 228 1.54 -8.81 -1.02
N ALA A 229 1.90 -7.55 -1.25
CA ALA A 229 2.62 -6.73 -0.28
C ALA A 229 2.18 -5.27 -0.37
N PHE A 230 1.99 -4.60 0.76
CA PHE A 230 1.65 -3.18 0.79
C PHE A 230 2.90 -2.30 0.68
N ASP A 231 3.00 -1.50 -0.39
CA ASP A 231 4.01 -0.46 -0.55
C ASP A 231 3.55 0.82 0.16
N ARG A 232 3.96 0.98 1.42
CA ARG A 232 3.64 2.15 2.24
C ARG A 232 4.14 3.46 1.64
N LYS A 233 5.26 3.46 0.89
CA LYS A 233 5.80 4.69 0.29
C LYS A 233 4.90 5.20 -0.83
N ARG A 234 4.23 4.29 -1.54
CA ARG A 234 3.36 4.61 -2.69
C ARG A 234 1.87 4.44 -2.39
N GLY A 235 1.50 4.07 -1.16
CA GLY A 235 0.12 3.88 -0.73
C GLY A 235 -0.64 2.84 -1.58
N ARG A 236 -0.01 1.71 -1.90
CA ARG A 236 -0.58 0.72 -2.84
C ARG A 236 -0.22 -0.71 -2.51
N THR A 237 -1.12 -1.64 -2.80
CA THR A 237 -0.84 -3.08 -2.70
C THR A 237 -0.25 -3.57 -4.02
N VAL A 238 0.93 -4.18 -3.98
CA VAL A 238 1.52 -4.89 -5.11
C VAL A 238 1.05 -6.35 -5.04
N ILE A 239 0.50 -6.86 -6.13
CA ILE A 239 -0.08 -8.20 -6.22
C ILE A 239 0.74 -9.07 -7.19
N SER A 240 0.91 -10.35 -6.84
CA SER A 240 1.47 -11.38 -7.71
C SER A 240 0.47 -12.52 -7.93
N SER A 241 0.25 -12.87 -9.20
CA SER A 241 -0.67 -13.91 -9.67
C SER A 241 0.04 -15.03 -10.43
N ASP A 242 -0.69 -16.12 -10.69
CA ASP A 242 -0.26 -17.29 -11.50
C ASP A 242 -0.01 -16.97 -12.98
N ASP A 243 -0.66 -15.95 -13.51
CA ASP A 243 -0.58 -15.64 -14.94
C ASP A 243 0.60 -14.71 -15.24
N VAL A 244 1.71 -15.33 -15.67
CA VAL A 244 2.86 -14.71 -16.36
C VAL A 244 3.81 -13.89 -15.47
N PHE A 245 4.82 -14.57 -14.91
CA PHE A 245 6.11 -13.93 -14.55
C PHE A 245 6.86 -13.52 -15.84
N GLY A 246 6.37 -12.47 -16.49
CA GLY A 246 7.16 -11.59 -17.35
C GLY A 246 7.56 -10.34 -16.55
N PRO A 247 8.67 -9.65 -16.88
CA PRO A 247 9.21 -8.54 -16.09
C PRO A 247 8.30 -7.30 -16.00
N THR A 248 7.10 -7.31 -16.56
CA THR A 248 6.27 -6.12 -16.86
C THR A 248 4.94 -6.02 -16.12
N LEU A 249 4.45 -7.03 -15.40
CA LEU A 249 3.07 -7.00 -14.85
C LEU A 249 3.01 -7.32 -13.36
N GLY A 250 3.29 -6.32 -12.52
CA GLY A 250 2.75 -6.27 -11.16
C GLY A 250 1.46 -5.47 -11.18
N TRP A 251 0.31 -6.08 -10.83
CA TRP A 251 -0.93 -5.33 -10.64
C TRP A 251 -0.87 -4.55 -9.32
N TYR A 252 -1.30 -3.29 -9.35
CA TYR A 252 -1.37 -2.44 -8.17
C TYR A 252 -2.83 -2.26 -7.78
N PHE A 253 -3.19 -2.67 -6.56
CA PHE A 253 -4.50 -2.40 -6.00
C PHE A 253 -4.45 -1.23 -5.03
N HIS A 254 -5.42 -0.33 -5.17
CA HIS A 254 -5.69 0.77 -4.26
C HIS A 254 -7.15 0.69 -3.85
N ASP A 255 -7.43 0.42 -2.57
CA ASP A 255 -8.79 0.59 -2.06
C ASP A 255 -9.06 2.11 -1.96
N GLY A 256 -9.88 2.64 -2.87
CA GLY A 256 -10.23 4.07 -2.94
C GLY A 256 -9.40 4.97 -3.88
N GLY A 257 -8.44 4.42 -4.64
CA GLY A 257 -7.59 5.16 -5.59
C GLY A 257 -6.61 6.16 -4.94
N PRO A 258 -5.61 6.68 -5.67
CA PRO A 258 -4.85 7.85 -5.20
C PRO A 258 -5.81 9.03 -5.00
N GLY A 259 -5.46 9.97 -4.10
CA GLY A 259 -6.10 11.28 -4.12
C GLY A 259 -6.05 11.86 -5.54
N THR A 260 -7.13 12.46 -6.01
CA THR A 260 -7.18 12.98 -7.38
C THR A 260 -6.71 14.42 -7.39
N TYR A 261 -5.98 14.82 -8.44
CA TYR A 261 -5.57 16.19 -8.67
C TYR A 261 -5.87 16.55 -10.13
N THR A 262 -7.04 17.15 -10.36
CA THR A 262 -7.62 17.31 -11.70
C THR A 262 -7.59 18.78 -12.12
N PRO A 263 -6.98 19.14 -13.25
CA PRO A 263 -6.96 20.52 -13.73
C PRO A 263 -8.36 20.97 -14.16
N PHE A 264 -8.66 22.26 -13.97
CA PHE A 264 -9.88 22.92 -14.44
C PHE A 264 -9.61 24.38 -14.78
N GLY A 265 -10.49 24.98 -15.59
CA GLY A 265 -10.34 26.37 -16.03
C GLY A 265 -9.11 26.59 -16.91
N GLY A 266 -8.89 27.85 -17.27
CA GLY A 266 -7.73 28.28 -18.05
C GLY A 266 -6.78 29.12 -17.21
N GLY A 267 -5.54 29.24 -17.66
CA GLY A 267 -4.62 30.27 -17.17
C GLY A 267 -4.60 31.49 -18.09
N CYS A 268 -3.77 32.46 -17.75
CA CYS A 268 -3.52 33.65 -18.55
C CYS A 268 -2.02 33.83 -18.78
N MET A 269 -1.66 34.54 -19.85
CA MET A 269 -0.26 34.87 -20.14
C MET A 269 0.12 36.22 -19.54
N GLY A 270 1.36 36.32 -19.03
CA GLY A 270 2.00 37.57 -18.63
C GLY A 270 2.87 38.16 -19.73
N ASN A 271 3.86 37.41 -20.21
CA ASN A 271 4.64 37.68 -21.44
C ASN A 271 4.97 36.36 -22.20
N LYS A 272 5.30 36.47 -23.49
CA LYS A 272 4.99 35.50 -24.57
C LYS A 272 5.90 34.26 -24.67
N THR A 273 5.49 33.12 -24.11
CA THR A 273 5.91 31.79 -24.64
C THR A 273 4.93 30.66 -24.35
N ALA A 274 4.30 30.60 -23.16
CA ALA A 274 3.23 29.63 -22.86
C ALA A 274 2.43 30.01 -21.60
N ILE A 275 1.22 29.47 -21.44
CA ILE A 275 0.40 29.60 -20.23
C ILE A 275 0.98 28.68 -19.15
N PRO A 276 1.18 29.14 -17.90
CA PRO A 276 1.58 28.27 -16.79
C PRO A 276 0.58 27.14 -16.57
N VAL A 277 1.06 25.91 -16.42
CA VAL A 277 0.19 24.75 -16.19
C VAL A 277 0.45 24.18 -14.82
N LEU A 278 -0.56 24.20 -13.95
CA LEU A 278 -0.53 23.60 -12.63
C LEU A 278 -1.01 22.16 -12.71
N GLU A 279 -0.15 21.25 -12.22
CA GLU A 279 -0.36 19.82 -12.24
C GLU A 279 0.26 19.15 -11.00
N ALA A 280 -0.02 17.86 -10.79
CA ALA A 280 0.65 17.09 -9.77
C ALA A 280 2.08 16.76 -10.23
N ALA A 281 3.05 16.82 -9.31
CA ALA A 281 4.39 16.32 -9.59
C ALA A 281 4.34 14.81 -9.89
N ALA A 282 5.28 14.32 -10.71
CA ALA A 282 5.29 12.92 -11.14
C ALA A 282 5.27 11.94 -9.93
N GLY A 283 4.29 11.04 -9.90
CA GLY A 283 4.12 10.06 -8.81
C GLY A 283 3.60 10.63 -7.49
N SER A 284 3.18 11.90 -7.46
CA SER A 284 2.59 12.57 -6.31
C SER A 284 1.07 12.45 -6.31
N SER A 285 0.46 12.30 -5.13
CA SER A 285 -1.00 12.31 -4.96
C SER A 285 -1.39 12.88 -3.60
N PRO A 286 -2.55 13.57 -3.46
CA PRO A 286 -3.01 14.11 -2.19
C PRO A 286 -3.42 13.00 -1.21
N ILE A 287 -2.47 12.55 -0.38
CA ILE A 287 -2.66 11.46 0.60
C ILE A 287 -2.45 12.01 2.01
N ARG A 288 -3.32 11.63 2.94
CA ARG A 288 -3.21 12.02 4.35
C ARG A 288 -1.92 11.52 5.01
N GLY A 289 -1.27 12.38 5.78
CA GLY A 289 -0.02 12.09 6.46
C GLY A 289 1.21 12.09 5.53
N ALA A 290 1.05 12.46 4.26
CA ALA A 290 2.12 12.57 3.29
C ALA A 290 2.32 14.03 2.84
N THR A 291 3.40 14.28 2.11
CA THR A 291 3.63 15.55 1.41
C THR A 291 3.22 15.38 -0.04
N PHE A 292 2.26 16.19 -0.48
CA PHE A 292 1.84 16.27 -1.88
C PHE A 292 2.72 17.28 -2.62
N GLY A 293 3.41 16.82 -3.67
CA GLY A 293 4.09 17.66 -4.63
C GLY A 293 3.13 18.17 -5.72
N ALA A 294 2.95 19.49 -5.79
CA ALA A 294 2.32 20.18 -6.92
C ALA A 294 3.41 20.89 -7.73
N GLN A 295 3.22 21.08 -9.03
CA GLN A 295 4.18 21.80 -9.85
C GLN A 295 3.50 22.67 -10.90
N VAL A 296 4.16 23.76 -11.25
CA VAL A 296 3.74 24.66 -12.32
C VAL A 296 4.82 24.64 -13.38
N SER A 297 4.47 24.22 -14.59
CA SER A 297 5.34 24.29 -15.77
C SER A 297 5.12 25.61 -16.53
N ASN A 298 5.97 25.88 -17.53
CA ASN A 298 5.95 27.09 -18.35
C ASN A 298 6.21 28.40 -17.55
N VAL A 299 7.12 28.35 -16.58
CA VAL A 299 7.42 29.49 -15.67
C VAL A 299 8.64 30.31 -16.14
N SER A 300 8.76 30.61 -17.43
CA SER A 300 9.91 31.38 -17.94
C SER A 300 9.82 32.87 -17.58
N GLY A 301 10.90 33.44 -17.05
CA GLY A 301 11.00 34.88 -16.74
C GLY A 301 10.46 35.30 -15.36
N ALA A 302 9.78 34.40 -14.63
CA ALA A 302 9.24 34.74 -13.32
C ALA A 302 10.33 34.85 -12.24
N THR A 303 10.18 35.83 -11.35
CA THR A 303 11.04 36.03 -10.17
C THR A 303 10.54 35.26 -8.95
N ALA A 304 9.25 34.92 -8.91
CA ALA A 304 8.63 34.11 -7.85
C ALA A 304 7.39 33.38 -8.37
N ALA A 305 7.03 32.30 -7.70
CA ALA A 305 5.75 31.62 -7.89
C ALA A 305 5.03 31.45 -6.55
N LEU A 306 3.72 31.69 -6.57
CA LEU A 306 2.83 31.54 -5.43
C LEU A 306 1.82 30.45 -5.75
N LEU A 307 1.61 29.54 -4.81
CA LEU A 307 0.52 28.57 -4.86
C LEU A 307 -0.59 29.04 -3.92
N LEU A 308 -1.72 29.43 -4.53
CA LEU A 308 -2.96 29.70 -3.81
C LEU A 308 -3.63 28.37 -3.52
N THR A 309 -4.11 28.21 -2.29
CA THR A 309 -4.88 27.05 -1.85
C THR A 309 -6.14 27.52 -1.15
N GLY A 310 -7.28 26.96 -1.52
CA GLY A 310 -8.54 27.25 -0.83
C GLY A 310 -9.58 26.16 -0.94
N PHE A 311 -10.76 26.44 -0.39
CA PHE A 311 -11.83 25.47 -0.25
C PHE A 311 -13.02 25.72 -1.18
N SER A 312 -12.89 26.66 -2.11
CA SER A 312 -13.94 27.01 -3.05
C SER A 312 -13.38 27.42 -4.42
N ASN A 313 -14.10 27.07 -5.48
CA ASN A 313 -13.89 27.55 -6.85
C ASN A 313 -15.08 28.36 -7.39
N THR A 314 -16.04 28.73 -6.53
CA THR A 314 -17.25 29.48 -6.92
C THR A 314 -17.42 30.77 -6.13
N ALA A 315 -16.86 30.85 -4.92
CA ALA A 315 -16.96 32.03 -4.06
C ALA A 315 -15.79 32.16 -3.08
N TRP A 316 -15.36 33.40 -2.83
CA TRP A 316 -14.45 33.79 -1.77
C TRP A 316 -15.14 34.84 -0.88
N GLY A 317 -15.70 34.40 0.26
CA GLY A 317 -16.57 35.24 1.07
C GLY A 317 -17.81 35.67 0.28
N ALA A 318 -18.01 36.99 0.13
CA ALA A 318 -19.11 37.57 -0.65
C ALA A 318 -18.77 37.76 -2.15
N VAL A 319 -17.56 37.40 -2.58
CA VAL A 319 -17.08 37.62 -3.96
C VAL A 319 -17.24 36.33 -4.77
N SER A 320 -17.87 36.40 -5.94
CA SER A 320 -17.99 35.25 -6.85
C SER A 320 -16.68 35.00 -7.61
N LEU A 321 -16.39 33.72 -7.86
CA LEU A 321 -15.29 33.26 -8.72
C LEU A 321 -15.84 32.70 -10.04
N PRO A 322 -15.14 32.88 -11.19
CA PRO A 322 -13.84 33.53 -11.35
C PRO A 322 -13.85 35.05 -11.12
N LEU A 323 -12.79 35.59 -10.51
CA LEU A 323 -12.63 37.03 -10.28
C LEU A 323 -11.50 37.59 -11.15
N LYS A 324 -11.78 38.62 -11.96
CA LYS A 324 -10.74 39.33 -12.73
C LYS A 324 -9.74 40.01 -11.80
N VAL A 325 -8.45 39.76 -12.02
CA VAL A 325 -7.39 40.28 -11.15
C VAL A 325 -6.93 41.66 -11.66
N ALA A 326 -7.08 42.68 -10.81
CA ALA A 326 -6.59 44.02 -11.10
C ALA A 326 -5.06 44.01 -11.26
N GLY A 327 -4.55 44.64 -12.32
CA GLY A 327 -3.11 44.64 -12.62
C GLY A 327 -2.60 43.36 -13.28
N MET A 328 -3.49 42.44 -13.68
CA MET A 328 -3.17 41.26 -14.49
C MET A 328 -4.22 41.09 -15.58
N ASN A 329 -4.14 41.92 -16.62
CA ASN A 329 -5.14 41.94 -17.68
C ASN A 329 -5.28 40.55 -18.34
N GLY A 330 -6.51 40.05 -18.46
CA GLY A 330 -6.82 38.71 -18.98
C GLY A 330 -6.67 37.57 -17.97
N CYS A 331 -6.33 37.85 -16.71
CA CYS A 331 -6.19 36.84 -15.66
C CYS A 331 -7.40 36.80 -14.73
N GLU A 332 -7.79 35.58 -14.37
CA GLU A 332 -8.87 35.32 -13.43
C GLU A 332 -8.38 34.46 -12.28
N LEU A 333 -8.77 34.86 -11.08
CA LEU A 333 -8.66 34.06 -9.87
C LEU A 333 -9.79 33.02 -9.89
N LEU A 334 -9.41 31.76 -9.97
CA LEU A 334 -10.32 30.61 -10.08
C LEU A 334 -10.62 29.95 -8.74
N VAL A 335 -9.81 30.24 -7.71
CA VAL A 335 -9.85 29.58 -6.40
C VAL A 335 -9.86 30.62 -5.29
N SER A 336 -10.49 30.31 -4.15
CA SER A 336 -10.35 31.14 -2.96
C SER A 336 -8.89 31.10 -2.47
N PRO A 337 -8.22 32.23 -2.22
CA PRO A 337 -6.84 32.27 -1.74
C PRO A 337 -6.79 32.20 -0.21
N ASP A 338 -7.32 31.12 0.37
CA ASP A 338 -7.42 30.98 1.83
C ASP A 338 -6.03 30.76 2.48
N LEU A 339 -5.12 30.14 1.75
CA LEU A 339 -3.73 29.87 2.12
C LEU A 339 -2.82 30.13 0.92
N MET A 340 -1.59 30.59 1.19
CA MET A 340 -0.60 30.90 0.15
C MET A 340 0.79 30.39 0.53
N ALA A 341 1.46 29.74 -0.41
CA ALA A 341 2.86 29.35 -0.29
C ALA A 341 3.69 30.04 -1.39
N VAL A 342 4.88 30.54 -1.03
CA VAL A 342 5.77 31.27 -1.95
C VAL A 342 7.08 30.51 -2.10
N LEU A 343 7.56 30.36 -3.33
CA LEU A 343 8.86 29.75 -3.61
C LEU A 343 9.67 30.56 -4.62
N PRO A 344 11.00 30.62 -4.46
CA PRO A 344 11.87 31.20 -5.47
C PRO A 344 11.86 30.31 -6.73
N VAL A 345 11.75 30.93 -7.90
CA VAL A 345 11.77 30.21 -9.18
C VAL A 345 13.22 30.15 -9.67
N ASN A 346 13.73 28.95 -9.95
CA ASN A 346 14.98 28.81 -10.68
C ASN A 346 14.69 28.76 -12.19
N LEU A 347 15.13 29.81 -12.89
CA LEU A 347 14.90 30.02 -14.32
C LEU A 347 15.63 29.00 -15.22
N GLN A 348 16.52 28.17 -14.68
CA GLN A 348 17.21 27.14 -15.46
C GLN A 348 16.34 25.92 -15.78
N SER A 349 15.24 25.67 -15.05
CA SER A 349 14.41 24.47 -15.24
C SER A 349 12.96 24.73 -15.67
N GLY A 350 12.50 25.98 -15.76
CA GLY A 350 11.16 26.33 -16.29
C GLY A 350 9.96 25.79 -15.50
N VAL A 351 10.19 25.25 -14.31
CA VAL A 351 9.18 24.61 -13.44
C VAL A 351 9.32 25.13 -12.01
N ALA A 352 8.20 25.47 -11.38
CA ALA A 352 8.13 25.78 -9.95
C ALA A 352 7.42 24.63 -9.21
N ALA A 353 8.07 23.99 -8.24
CA ALA A 353 7.53 22.85 -7.50
C ALA A 353 7.19 23.24 -6.06
N PHE A 354 6.02 22.85 -5.59
CA PHE A 354 5.48 23.13 -4.26
C PHE A 354 5.33 21.85 -3.45
N SER A 355 5.71 21.91 -2.17
CA SER A 355 5.51 20.82 -1.21
C SER A 355 4.36 21.17 -0.27
N VAL A 356 3.25 20.45 -0.40
CA VAL A 356 2.02 20.67 0.38
C VAL A 356 1.90 19.56 1.43
N PRO A 357 2.20 19.83 2.71
CA PRO A 357 2.03 18.83 3.77
C PRO A 357 0.55 18.59 4.02
N ILE A 358 0.11 17.32 3.98
CA ILE A 358 -1.27 16.94 4.27
C ILE A 358 -1.29 16.26 5.65
N PRO A 359 -1.86 16.89 6.70
CA PRO A 359 -1.93 16.29 8.02
C PRO A 359 -2.71 14.97 7.99
N SER A 360 -2.30 14.00 8.81
CA SER A 360 -3.00 12.73 8.96
C SER A 360 -4.40 12.87 9.58
N THR A 361 -4.67 14.01 10.22
CA THR A 361 -5.96 14.36 10.85
C THR A 361 -7.04 14.84 9.89
N ILE A 362 -6.68 15.14 8.63
CA ILE A 362 -7.64 15.59 7.61
C ILE A 362 -8.63 14.45 7.26
N LYS A 363 -9.86 14.79 6.87
CA LYS A 363 -10.85 13.80 6.43
C LYS A 363 -10.57 13.34 5.00
N THR A 364 -10.67 12.03 4.76
CA THR A 364 -10.77 11.46 3.42
C THR A 364 -11.97 12.06 2.69
N GLY A 365 -11.81 12.36 1.40
CA GLY A 365 -12.81 13.01 0.57
C GLY A 365 -12.88 14.53 0.71
N LEU A 366 -12.03 15.15 1.56
CA LEU A 366 -11.94 16.61 1.59
C LEU A 366 -11.45 17.11 0.23
N THR A 367 -12.24 17.99 -0.38
CA THR A 367 -11.88 18.69 -1.61
C THR A 367 -11.25 20.04 -1.26
N TYR A 368 -10.12 20.35 -1.89
CA TYR A 368 -9.52 21.67 -1.90
C TYR A 368 -9.12 22.05 -3.33
N TYR A 369 -8.87 23.33 -3.55
CA TYR A 369 -8.60 23.89 -4.87
C TYR A 369 -7.27 24.63 -4.84
N GLN A 370 -6.53 24.58 -5.94
CA GLN A 370 -5.27 25.29 -6.07
C GLN A 370 -5.17 26.02 -7.39
N GLN A 371 -4.46 27.14 -7.38
CA GLN A 371 -4.08 27.90 -8.57
C GLN A 371 -2.73 28.54 -8.29
N ALA A 372 -1.88 28.65 -9.31
CA ALA A 372 -0.60 29.31 -9.17
C ALA A 372 -0.58 30.68 -9.82
N ILE A 373 0.19 31.59 -9.22
CA ILE A 373 0.57 32.88 -9.76
C ILE A 373 2.08 32.85 -9.99
N THR A 374 2.53 33.27 -11.16
CA THR A 374 3.96 33.47 -11.45
C THR A 374 4.19 34.97 -11.59
N LEU A 375 4.96 35.56 -10.67
CA LEU A 375 5.25 37.00 -10.68
C LEU A 375 6.42 37.28 -11.61
N ASP A 376 6.19 38.16 -12.58
CA ASP A 376 7.19 38.58 -13.56
C ASP A 376 7.11 40.11 -13.74
N PRO A 377 8.10 40.88 -13.26
CA PRO A 377 8.13 42.34 -13.42
C PRO A 377 8.20 42.79 -14.89
N GLN A 378 8.58 41.91 -15.81
CA GLN A 378 8.63 42.16 -17.25
C GLN A 378 7.35 41.70 -17.98
N ALA A 379 6.32 41.28 -17.23
CA ALA A 379 5.05 40.87 -17.80
C ALA A 379 4.33 42.04 -18.49
N SER A 380 3.85 41.81 -19.72
CA SER A 380 3.15 42.82 -20.51
C SER A 380 1.81 43.26 -19.90
N ASN A 381 1.29 42.48 -18.95
CA ASN A 381 0.05 42.76 -18.23
C ASN A 381 0.27 43.40 -16.84
N GLY A 382 1.51 43.65 -16.43
CA GLY A 382 1.88 44.40 -15.22
C GLY A 382 2.47 43.57 -14.07
N LEU A 383 1.89 42.41 -13.74
CA LEU A 383 2.27 41.66 -12.53
C LEU A 383 2.72 40.22 -12.78
N GLY A 384 2.37 39.58 -13.89
CA GLY A 384 2.77 38.20 -14.17
C GLY A 384 1.75 37.35 -14.91
N ALA A 385 1.71 36.06 -14.61
CA ALA A 385 0.77 35.09 -15.21
C ALA A 385 0.06 34.27 -14.13
N MET A 386 -1.05 33.64 -14.48
CA MET A 386 -1.78 32.71 -13.61
C MET A 386 -2.00 31.39 -14.34
N SER A 387 -1.93 30.28 -13.61
CA SER A 387 -2.20 28.96 -14.16
C SER A 387 -3.69 28.65 -14.26
N ASN A 388 -4.01 27.49 -14.85
CA ASN A 388 -5.27 26.80 -14.58
C ASN A 388 -5.47 26.56 -13.08
N GLY A 389 -6.71 26.28 -12.69
CA GLY A 389 -7.03 25.74 -11.38
C GLY A 389 -6.81 24.22 -11.33
N SER A 390 -6.75 23.67 -10.14
CA SER A 390 -6.75 22.23 -9.90
C SER A 390 -7.68 21.89 -8.74
N ILE A 391 -8.46 20.82 -8.89
CA ILE A 391 -9.30 20.23 -7.86
C ILE A 391 -8.52 19.07 -7.24
N ALA A 392 -8.28 19.15 -5.94
CA ALA A 392 -7.60 18.12 -5.18
C ALA A 392 -8.59 17.43 -4.23
N ILE A 393 -8.70 16.10 -4.31
CA ILE A 393 -9.50 15.30 -3.39
C ILE A 393 -8.56 14.45 -2.55
N ILE A 394 -8.53 14.73 -1.24
CA ILE A 394 -7.65 14.05 -0.30
C ILE A 394 -8.14 12.62 -0.04
N ARG A 395 -7.21 11.67 0.02
CA ARG A 395 -7.51 10.29 0.45
C ARG A 395 -6.84 9.93 1.78
#